data_AF-A0A3A0DXS8-F1
#
_entry.id   AF-A0A3A0DXS8-F1
#
_cell.length_a   1.000
_cell.length_b   1.000
_cell.length_c   1.000
_cell.angle_alpha   90.00
_cell.angle_beta   90.00
_cell.angle_gamma   90.00
#
_symmetry.space_group_name_H-M   'P 1'
#
loop_
_entity.id
_entity.type
_entity.pdbx_description
1 polymer ?
#
loop_
_entity_poly.entity_id
_entity_poly.type
_entity_poly.pdbx_seq_one_letter_code
_entity_poly.pdbx_strand_id
1 'polypeptide(L)'
;MGVDRTAALGDGLMGTSRRPRKRNVYHCSAAVPRQPAARLNSRTRRSSLMVGQQPGRVHRLLHFRETAAMSRTLLSACVLLLVCVAPSLAARKWSDATGKYTFEGDLVGVNDSTAVIQKADKKKQLVAIKIAQLSQADQEYLKSKEAADVASKASNGEQTWTMKSGLKVNARVVDYGRKDVTIQRRRGKVYVNDRMFENLSGVQQKVLLRIVSHFEDVPLETAKDLNEWIVKLKAAPKTYTCDGVMLELENGDEYGVPFFLFSDADLKVLEPGWKQWLAAHEAREKAEQAQADKEREALLLQKQAEAYQRDREAEHQMRMMELELSAVEAGVTDIWEVELKPRGGGYSRVVVTSGRNSDVAARKVTEKYPGYVIVGVAKISR
;
A
#
# COMPACT_ATOMS: atom_id res chain seq x y z
N MET A 1 -73.96 16.37 31.72
CA MET A 1 -73.55 17.60 30.99
C MET A 1 -72.05 17.48 30.74
N GLY A 2 -71.49 17.10 29.60
CA GLY A 2 -72.02 16.98 28.24
C GLY A 2 -71.51 18.12 27.34
N VAL A 3 -70.26 18.03 26.87
CA VAL A 3 -69.68 18.59 25.61
C VAL A 3 -68.31 17.89 25.46
N ASP A 4 -67.94 17.03 24.51
CA ASP A 4 -68.21 16.80 23.08
C ASP A 4 -67.29 17.61 22.12
N ARG A 5 -66.80 16.91 21.07
CA ARG A 5 -65.94 17.32 19.93
C ARG A 5 -64.41 17.35 20.17
N THR A 6 -63.54 16.86 19.27
CA THR A 6 -63.67 16.42 17.87
C THR A 6 -62.45 15.58 17.50
N ALA A 7 -62.69 14.50 16.75
CA ALA A 7 -61.67 13.67 16.12
C ALA A 7 -61.08 14.36 14.88
N ALA A 8 -59.77 14.22 14.68
CA ALA A 8 -59.09 14.52 13.41
C ALA A 8 -58.51 13.21 12.85
N LEU A 9 -59.14 12.75 11.77
CA LEU A 9 -58.65 11.71 10.87
C LEU A 9 -57.46 12.26 10.07
N GLY A 10 -56.31 11.60 10.17
CA GLY A 10 -55.15 11.82 9.31
C GLY A 10 -54.89 10.59 8.45
N ASP A 11 -55.28 10.65 7.19
CA ASP A 11 -55.00 9.65 6.16
C ASP A 11 -53.50 9.55 5.89
N GLY A 12 -52.90 8.43 6.29
CA GLY A 12 -51.52 8.07 5.98
C GLY A 12 -51.43 7.39 4.62
N LEU A 13 -51.03 8.17 3.60
CA LEU A 13 -50.70 7.71 2.25
C LEU A 13 -49.59 6.65 2.27
N MET A 14 -49.91 5.42 1.83
CA MET A 14 -48.93 4.38 1.52
C MET A 14 -48.08 4.79 0.30
N GLY A 15 -46.89 5.33 0.56
CA GLY A 15 -45.84 5.50 -0.44
C GLY A 15 -45.16 4.17 -0.77
N THR A 16 -45.45 3.61 -1.95
CA THR A 16 -44.75 2.43 -2.47
C THR A 16 -43.33 2.80 -2.89
N SER A 17 -42.35 2.47 -2.05
CA SER A 17 -40.92 2.60 -2.34
C SER A 17 -40.49 1.61 -3.44
N ARG A 18 -40.51 2.06 -4.70
CA ARG A 18 -39.87 1.35 -5.81
C ARG A 18 -38.36 1.52 -5.70
N ARG A 19 -37.68 0.44 -5.32
CA ARG A 19 -36.21 0.31 -5.35
C ARG A 19 -35.67 0.58 -6.76
N PRO A 20 -34.59 1.36 -6.92
CA PRO A 20 -33.95 1.53 -8.22
C PRO A 20 -33.25 0.23 -8.64
N ARG A 21 -33.64 -0.31 -9.80
CA ARG A 21 -32.90 -1.35 -10.52
C ARG A 21 -31.53 -0.79 -10.91
N LYS A 22 -30.46 -1.30 -10.27
CA LYS A 22 -29.09 -1.12 -10.74
C LYS A 22 -28.97 -1.71 -12.15
N ARG A 23 -28.88 -0.85 -13.17
CA ARG A 23 -28.47 -1.25 -14.52
C ARG A 23 -26.96 -1.48 -14.47
N ASN A 24 -26.53 -2.71 -14.74
CA ASN A 24 -25.14 -3.01 -15.05
C ASN A 24 -24.77 -2.28 -16.34
N VAL A 25 -23.99 -1.22 -16.22
CA VAL A 25 -23.30 -0.59 -17.35
C VAL A 25 -22.06 -1.42 -17.60
N TYR A 26 -22.10 -2.22 -18.66
CA TYR A 26 -20.88 -2.84 -19.21
C TYR A 26 -20.04 -1.73 -19.83
N HIS A 27 -18.93 -1.36 -19.18
CA HIS A 27 -17.90 -0.59 -19.83
C HIS A 27 -17.24 -1.47 -20.91
N CYS A 28 -17.52 -1.15 -22.18
CA CYS A 28 -16.70 -1.58 -23.31
C CYS A 28 -15.28 -1.05 -23.09
N SER A 29 -14.37 -1.96 -22.78
CA SER A 29 -12.93 -1.69 -22.71
C SER A 29 -12.43 -1.42 -24.13
N ALA A 30 -12.03 -0.18 -24.39
CA ALA A 30 -11.41 0.22 -25.64
C ALA A 30 -10.05 -0.50 -25.78
N ALA A 31 -9.83 -1.08 -26.97
CA ALA A 31 -8.63 -1.82 -27.33
C ALA A 31 -7.37 -0.96 -27.17
N VAL A 32 -6.45 -1.41 -26.33
CA VAL A 32 -5.08 -0.89 -26.24
C VAL A 32 -4.33 -1.28 -27.53
N PRO A 33 -3.72 -0.32 -28.26
CA PRO A 33 -2.89 -0.66 -29.42
C PRO A 33 -1.63 -1.41 -28.96
N ARG A 34 -1.42 -2.59 -29.55
CA ARG A 34 -0.22 -3.42 -29.37
C ARG A 34 1.01 -2.66 -29.85
N GLN A 35 1.95 -2.37 -28.96
CA GLN A 35 3.30 -1.97 -29.33
C GLN A 35 4.05 -3.16 -29.97
N PRO A 36 4.83 -2.95 -31.04
CA PRO A 36 5.63 -4.01 -31.65
C PRO A 36 6.84 -4.37 -30.77
N ALA A 37 7.03 -5.68 -30.60
CA ALA A 37 8.14 -6.27 -29.86
C ALA A 37 9.50 -5.93 -30.51
N ALA A 38 10.36 -5.24 -29.77
CA ALA A 38 11.76 -5.10 -30.11
C ALA A 38 12.47 -6.45 -29.97
N ARG A 39 12.94 -7.00 -31.10
CA ARG A 39 13.85 -8.15 -31.14
C ARG A 39 15.21 -7.74 -30.60
N LEU A 40 15.55 -8.21 -29.40
CA LEU A 40 16.91 -8.20 -28.88
C LEU A 40 17.60 -9.52 -29.25
N ASN A 41 18.55 -9.42 -30.18
CA ASN A 41 19.52 -10.44 -30.51
C ASN A 41 20.48 -10.66 -29.32
N SER A 42 20.49 -11.85 -28.73
CA SER A 42 21.61 -12.31 -27.89
C SER A 42 22.35 -13.45 -28.59
N ARG A 43 23.39 -13.06 -29.31
CA ARG A 43 24.42 -13.94 -29.85
C ARG A 43 25.48 -14.21 -28.76
N THR A 44 25.70 -15.50 -28.52
CA THR A 44 27.00 -16.15 -28.31
C THR A 44 27.95 -15.61 -27.23
N ARG A 45 28.22 -16.44 -26.21
CA ARG A 45 29.60 -16.83 -25.88
C ARG A 45 29.64 -18.17 -25.12
N ARG A 46 30.25 -19.15 -25.80
CA ARG A 46 30.82 -20.39 -25.25
C ARG A 46 32.10 -20.05 -24.48
N SER A 47 32.28 -20.68 -23.32
CA SER A 47 33.55 -21.14 -22.74
C SER A 47 33.17 -22.34 -21.86
N SER A 48 33.36 -23.61 -22.24
CA SER A 48 34.62 -24.38 -22.27
C SER A 48 35.36 -24.29 -20.94
N LEU A 49 35.16 -25.29 -20.06
CA LEU A 49 36.01 -26.48 -19.87
C LEU A 49 37.15 -26.22 -18.88
N MET A 50 37.14 -26.92 -17.74
CA MET A 50 38.23 -27.77 -17.21
C MET A 50 38.02 -27.98 -15.70
N VAL A 51 37.75 -29.21 -15.26
CA VAL A 51 38.72 -30.16 -14.65
C VAL A 51 38.71 -30.05 -13.12
N GLY A 52 38.56 -31.19 -12.44
CA GLY A 52 38.75 -31.25 -10.98
C GLY A 52 38.12 -32.45 -10.28
N GLN A 53 38.33 -33.64 -10.83
CA GLN A 53 38.06 -34.92 -10.18
C GLN A 53 39.10 -35.15 -9.07
N GLN A 54 38.69 -35.50 -7.84
CA GLN A 54 39.40 -36.50 -7.01
C GLN A 54 38.60 -36.90 -5.75
N PRO A 55 38.85 -38.12 -5.21
CA PRO A 55 37.91 -38.85 -4.35
C PRO A 55 38.41 -39.06 -2.90
N GLY A 56 37.47 -39.45 -2.04
CA GLY A 56 37.64 -40.48 -1.00
C GLY A 56 38.61 -40.23 0.16
N ARG A 57 38.08 -40.30 1.40
CA ARG A 57 38.82 -40.97 2.49
C ARG A 57 37.88 -41.53 3.55
N VAL A 58 38.20 -42.77 3.91
CA VAL A 58 37.49 -43.68 4.80
C VAL A 58 38.22 -43.71 6.15
N HIS A 59 37.46 -44.01 7.22
CA HIS A 59 37.88 -44.52 8.54
C HIS A 59 38.80 -43.67 9.42
N ARG A 60 38.40 -43.44 10.69
CA ARG A 60 38.92 -44.24 11.83
C ARG A 60 38.20 -43.94 13.14
N LEU A 61 37.72 -45.01 13.77
CA LEU A 61 37.57 -45.13 15.22
C LEU A 61 38.88 -44.75 15.92
N LEU A 62 38.79 -44.19 17.13
CA LEU A 62 39.48 -44.73 18.31
C LEU A 62 38.97 -44.04 19.58
N HIS A 63 38.64 -44.89 20.54
CA HIS A 63 38.46 -44.57 21.95
C HIS A 63 39.74 -43.98 22.54
N PHE A 64 39.60 -43.01 23.44
CA PHE A 64 40.60 -42.81 24.50
C PHE A 64 39.88 -42.49 25.81
N ARG A 65 39.78 -43.52 26.66
CA ARG A 65 39.70 -43.37 28.12
C ARG A 65 41.13 -43.13 28.59
N GLU A 66 41.35 -42.20 29.51
CA GLU A 66 42.21 -42.44 30.67
C GLU A 66 42.11 -41.31 31.71
N THR A 67 42.23 -41.76 32.95
CA THR A 67 42.11 -41.09 34.23
C THR A 67 43.50 -40.90 34.85
N ALA A 68 43.77 -39.78 35.55
CA ALA A 68 44.63 -39.64 36.74
C ALA A 68 44.77 -38.11 37.03
N ALA A 69 44.45 -37.54 38.19
CA ALA A 69 44.87 -37.77 39.57
C ALA A 69 46.32 -37.32 39.90
N MET A 70 46.38 -36.26 40.72
CA MET A 70 47.42 -35.85 41.69
C MET A 70 48.74 -35.22 41.22
N SER A 71 49.00 -33.98 41.69
CA SER A 71 50.20 -33.55 42.45
C SER A 71 50.18 -32.01 42.60
N ARG A 72 49.57 -31.44 43.64
CA ARG A 72 50.19 -30.97 44.91
C ARG A 72 51.59 -30.30 44.80
N THR A 73 51.53 -28.98 44.97
CA THR A 73 52.43 -28.08 45.76
C THR A 73 53.71 -27.49 45.15
N LEU A 74 53.75 -26.14 45.28
CA LEU A 74 54.91 -25.26 45.47
C LEU A 74 55.66 -24.73 44.24
N LEU A 75 55.17 -23.62 43.68
CA LEU A 75 56.03 -22.48 43.30
C LEU A 75 55.18 -21.19 43.26
N SER A 76 55.29 -20.46 44.35
CA SER A 76 54.74 -19.13 44.59
C SER A 76 55.77 -18.07 44.19
N ALA A 77 55.26 -16.88 43.82
CA ALA A 77 55.95 -15.61 43.58
C ALA A 77 56.44 -15.29 42.15
N CYS A 78 55.50 -14.85 41.27
CA CYS A 78 55.67 -13.73 40.30
C CYS A 78 54.52 -13.56 39.26
N VAL A 79 53.26 -13.89 39.57
CA VAL A 79 52.12 -13.58 38.68
C VAL A 79 50.97 -12.98 39.49
N LEU A 80 51.14 -11.70 39.85
CA LEU A 80 50.09 -10.87 40.45
C LEU A 80 49.85 -9.70 39.49
N LEU A 81 48.58 -9.44 39.16
CA LEU A 81 48.07 -8.45 38.20
C LEU A 81 48.02 -8.85 36.71
N LEU A 82 47.40 -9.99 36.40
CA LEU A 82 46.50 -10.04 35.24
C LEU A 82 45.09 -10.27 35.76
N VAL A 83 44.47 -9.21 36.29
CA VAL A 83 43.03 -9.21 36.54
C VAL A 83 42.38 -9.27 35.17
N CYS A 84 42.02 -10.48 34.74
CA CYS A 84 41.08 -10.70 33.65
C CYS A 84 39.77 -10.03 34.06
N VAL A 85 39.62 -8.76 33.69
CA VAL A 85 38.31 -8.10 33.61
C VAL A 85 37.57 -8.84 32.50
N ALA A 86 36.94 -9.95 32.86
CA ALA A 86 35.91 -10.52 32.01
C ALA A 86 34.87 -9.40 31.84
N PRO A 87 34.56 -8.97 30.60
CA PRO A 87 33.44 -8.09 30.40
C PRO A 87 32.21 -8.87 30.85
N SER A 88 31.75 -8.59 32.07
CA SER A 88 30.36 -8.84 32.38
C SER A 88 29.56 -8.18 31.25
N LEU A 89 28.58 -8.89 30.72
CA LEU A 89 27.49 -8.31 29.90
C LEU A 89 26.73 -7.33 30.80
N ALA A 90 27.41 -6.25 31.18
CA ALA A 90 26.96 -5.22 32.07
C ALA A 90 26.26 -4.19 31.19
N ALA A 91 25.02 -3.89 31.58
CA ALA A 91 24.22 -2.84 31.00
C ALA A 91 25.08 -1.62 30.67
N ARG A 92 25.12 -1.26 29.39
CA ARG A 92 25.92 -0.11 28.92
C ARG A 92 25.27 1.16 29.45
N LYS A 93 26.10 2.14 29.83
CA LYS A 93 25.62 3.48 30.17
C LYS A 93 25.40 4.29 28.89
N TRP A 94 24.16 4.70 28.66
CA TRP A 94 23.73 5.53 27.54
C TRP A 94 23.60 6.98 28.00
N SER A 95 24.01 7.92 27.16
CA SER A 95 23.91 9.36 27.45
C SER A 95 23.17 10.09 26.33
N ASP A 96 22.42 11.13 26.69
CA ASP A 96 21.79 12.00 25.71
C ASP A 96 22.81 12.95 25.04
N ALA A 97 22.39 13.62 23.96
CA ALA A 97 23.23 14.57 23.23
C ALA A 97 23.73 15.73 24.10
N THR A 98 23.01 16.08 25.19
CA THR A 98 23.44 17.13 26.11
C THR A 98 24.37 16.63 27.22
N GLY A 99 24.49 15.32 27.41
CA GLY A 99 25.22 14.69 28.51
C GLY A 99 24.59 14.87 29.90
N LYS A 100 23.42 15.53 30.01
CA LYS A 100 22.74 15.77 31.29
C LYS A 100 21.96 14.54 31.77
N TYR A 101 21.50 13.71 30.84
CA TYR A 101 20.73 12.52 31.15
C TYR A 101 21.52 11.28 30.79
N THR A 102 21.79 10.44 31.78
CA THR A 102 22.43 9.14 31.58
C THR A 102 21.65 8.03 32.25
N PHE A 103 21.58 6.86 31.63
CA PHE A 103 20.95 5.68 32.20
C PHE A 103 21.64 4.40 31.73
N GLU A 104 21.48 3.31 32.50
CA GLU A 104 22.08 2.02 32.17
C GLU A 104 21.04 1.09 31.54
N GLY A 105 21.42 0.42 30.46
CA GLY A 105 20.54 -0.55 29.80
C GLY A 105 21.21 -1.37 28.70
N ASP A 106 20.54 -2.44 28.31
CA ASP A 106 20.96 -3.35 27.27
C ASP A 106 20.32 -2.95 25.93
N LEU A 107 21.11 -2.95 24.86
CA LEU A 107 20.60 -2.71 23.51
C LEU A 107 19.76 -3.91 23.07
N VAL A 108 18.47 -3.70 22.81
CA VAL A 108 17.56 -4.75 22.34
C VAL A 108 17.44 -4.75 20.82
N GLY A 109 17.44 -3.57 20.21
CA GLY A 109 17.30 -3.43 18.77
C GLY A 109 17.72 -2.04 18.29
N VAL A 110 18.11 -1.96 17.02
CA VAL A 110 18.45 -0.70 16.35
C VAL A 110 17.86 -0.72 14.95
N ASN A 111 17.30 0.41 14.53
CA ASN A 111 16.95 0.69 13.13
C ASN A 111 17.62 2.01 12.68
N ASP A 112 17.31 2.50 11.49
CA ASP A 112 17.99 3.67 10.91
C ASP A 112 17.84 4.97 11.73
N SER A 113 16.76 5.12 12.49
CA SER A 113 16.45 6.37 13.21
C SER A 113 16.35 6.23 14.73
N THR A 114 16.22 5.01 15.24
CA THR A 114 15.77 4.72 16.61
C THR A 114 16.53 3.52 17.18
N ALA A 115 17.00 3.67 18.42
CA ALA A 115 17.54 2.58 19.23
C ALA A 115 16.53 2.21 20.33
N VAL A 116 16.32 0.91 20.55
CA VAL A 116 15.48 0.35 21.61
C VAL A 116 16.38 -0.23 22.69
N ILE A 117 16.32 0.35 23.88
CA ILE A 117 17.17 -0.01 25.01
C ILE A 117 16.30 -0.51 26.16
N GLN A 118 16.63 -1.67 26.72
CA GLN A 118 16.02 -2.20 27.93
C GLN A 118 16.77 -1.67 29.14
N LYS A 119 16.11 -0.84 29.95
CA LYS A 119 16.69 -0.34 31.19
C LYS A 119 17.00 -1.48 32.15
N ALA A 120 18.13 -1.37 32.86
CA ALA A 120 18.54 -2.32 33.91
C ALA A 120 17.65 -2.30 35.17
N ASP A 121 16.63 -1.43 35.20
CA ASP A 121 15.67 -1.34 36.30
C ASP A 121 14.94 -2.67 36.56
N LYS A 122 14.46 -2.88 37.79
CA LYS A 122 13.71 -4.08 38.21
C LYS A 122 12.50 -4.42 37.31
N LYS A 123 11.96 -3.43 36.59
CA LYS A 123 10.80 -3.58 35.69
C LYS A 123 11.18 -3.84 34.24
N LYS A 124 12.48 -3.85 33.88
CA LYS A 124 12.99 -4.10 32.52
C LYS A 124 12.27 -3.30 31.43
N GLN A 125 12.07 -2.01 31.68
CA GLN A 125 11.33 -1.13 30.77
C GLN A 125 12.08 -0.94 29.45
N LEU A 126 11.36 -1.07 28.33
CA LEU A 126 11.87 -0.76 27.00
C LEU A 126 11.71 0.74 26.73
N VAL A 127 12.78 1.39 26.28
CA VAL A 127 12.80 2.80 25.91
C VAL A 127 13.29 2.92 24.48
N ALA A 128 12.44 3.49 23.61
CA ALA A 128 12.81 3.84 22.24
C ALA A 128 13.33 5.29 22.22
N ILE A 129 14.58 5.49 21.79
CA ILE A 129 15.22 6.80 21.72
C ILE A 129 15.69 7.05 20.29
N LYS A 130 15.45 8.26 19.77
CA LYS A 130 15.96 8.64 18.45
C LYS A 130 17.48 8.69 18.50
N ILE A 131 18.16 8.10 17.52
CA ILE A 131 19.64 8.05 17.48
C ILE A 131 20.25 9.45 17.54
N ALA A 132 19.61 10.42 16.87
CA ALA A 132 20.02 11.83 16.90
C ALA A 132 19.97 12.49 18.29
N GLN A 133 19.26 11.91 19.25
CA GLN A 133 19.17 12.40 20.64
C GLN A 133 20.20 11.77 21.57
N LEU A 134 20.95 10.77 21.11
CA LEU A 134 22.02 10.13 21.89
C LEU A 134 23.33 10.90 21.74
N SER A 135 24.24 10.70 22.69
CA SER A 135 25.60 11.23 22.62
C SER A 135 26.34 10.76 21.36
N GLN A 136 27.30 11.54 20.86
CA GLN A 136 28.07 11.16 19.68
C GLN A 136 28.79 9.81 19.86
N ALA A 137 29.31 9.54 21.06
CA ALA A 137 29.95 8.26 21.40
C ALA A 137 28.98 7.07 21.30
N ASP A 138 27.73 7.25 21.73
CA ASP A 138 26.71 6.20 21.62
C ASP A 138 26.22 6.03 20.18
N GLN A 139 26.12 7.13 19.41
CA GLN A 139 25.82 7.05 17.98
C GLN A 139 26.90 6.30 17.20
N GLU A 140 28.18 6.51 17.52
CA GLU A 140 29.30 5.78 16.92
C GLU A 140 29.29 4.30 17.32
N TYR A 141 28.95 3.99 18.57
CA TYR A 141 28.77 2.62 19.01
C TYR A 141 27.64 1.91 18.24
N LEU A 142 26.49 2.57 18.04
CA LEU A 142 25.38 1.99 17.28
C LEU A 142 25.74 1.66 15.81
N LYS A 143 26.78 2.30 15.25
CA LYS A 143 27.32 1.99 13.91
C LYS A 143 28.36 0.86 13.93
N SER A 144 28.82 0.45 15.10
CA SER A 144 29.82 -0.61 15.25
C SER A 144 29.22 -1.99 14.96
N LYS A 145 30.07 -2.93 14.52
CA LYS A 145 29.68 -4.34 14.36
C LYS A 145 29.23 -4.96 15.67
N GLU A 146 29.79 -4.54 16.79
CA GLU A 146 29.41 -5.05 18.11
C GLU A 146 27.96 -4.71 18.45
N ALA A 147 27.51 -3.49 18.18
CA ALA A 147 26.12 -3.11 18.40
C ALA A 147 25.18 -3.87 17.46
N ALA A 148 25.58 -4.10 16.20
CA ALA A 148 24.83 -4.93 15.27
C ALA A 148 24.75 -6.40 15.73
N ASP A 149 25.82 -6.96 16.29
CA ASP A 149 25.84 -8.32 16.82
C ASP A 149 25.01 -8.45 18.10
N VAL A 150 25.03 -7.45 18.99
CA VAL A 150 24.22 -7.44 20.22
C VAL A 150 22.75 -7.24 19.86
N ALA A 151 22.43 -6.26 19.02
CA ALA A 151 21.07 -6.03 18.55
C ALA A 151 20.54 -7.25 17.80
N SER A 152 21.33 -7.85 16.91
CA SER A 152 20.91 -9.08 16.22
C SER A 152 20.77 -10.25 17.19
N LYS A 153 21.61 -10.44 18.20
CA LYS A 153 21.39 -11.50 19.21
C LYS A 153 20.15 -11.27 20.06
N ALA A 154 19.86 -10.03 20.43
CA ALA A 154 18.66 -9.68 21.19
C ALA A 154 17.39 -9.77 20.32
N SER A 155 17.50 -9.44 19.03
CA SER A 155 16.39 -9.49 18.05
C SER A 155 16.17 -10.89 17.46
N ASN A 156 17.23 -11.69 17.35
CA ASN A 156 17.23 -13.05 16.82
C ASN A 156 17.16 -14.10 17.93
N GLY A 157 16.96 -13.69 19.19
CA GLY A 157 16.57 -14.63 20.22
C GLY A 157 15.26 -15.27 19.77
N GLU A 158 15.29 -16.57 19.45
CA GLU A 158 14.11 -17.34 19.04
C GLU A 158 13.00 -17.13 20.07
N GLN A 159 11.96 -16.38 19.67
CA GLN A 159 10.78 -16.19 20.50
C GLN A 159 9.90 -17.41 20.30
N THR A 160 9.77 -18.22 21.35
CA THR A 160 8.85 -19.36 21.35
C THR A 160 7.44 -18.87 21.68
N TRP A 161 6.56 -18.90 20.70
CA TRP A 161 5.15 -18.57 20.85
C TRP A 161 4.33 -19.82 21.10
N THR A 162 3.45 -19.79 22.10
CA THR A 162 2.57 -20.90 22.44
C THR A 162 1.18 -20.67 21.86
N MET A 163 0.72 -21.59 21.03
CA MET A 163 -0.64 -21.58 20.48
C MET A 163 -1.62 -22.19 21.48
N LYS A 164 -2.92 -21.90 21.36
CA LYS A 164 -3.98 -22.52 22.18
C LYS A 164 -4.05 -24.04 22.04
N SER A 165 -3.56 -24.57 20.92
CA SER A 165 -3.43 -26.01 20.72
C SER A 165 -2.29 -26.65 21.51
N GLY A 166 -1.49 -25.86 22.25
CA GLY A 166 -0.26 -26.29 22.92
C GLY A 166 0.96 -26.39 22.00
N LEU A 167 0.81 -26.10 20.71
CA LEU A 167 1.93 -26.07 19.77
C LEU A 167 2.83 -24.88 20.08
N LYS A 168 4.13 -25.13 20.21
CA LYS A 168 5.15 -24.10 20.36
C LYS A 168 5.80 -23.82 19.01
N VAL A 169 5.87 -22.54 18.63
CA VAL A 169 6.45 -22.09 17.37
C VAL A 169 7.58 -21.12 17.68
N ASN A 170 8.80 -21.46 17.29
CA ASN A 170 9.94 -20.55 17.34
C ASN A 170 9.86 -19.64 16.11
N ALA A 171 9.51 -18.38 16.30
CA ALA A 171 9.40 -17.41 15.22
C ALA A 171 9.58 -15.98 15.72
N ARG A 172 10.01 -15.08 14.84
CA ARG A 172 10.12 -13.65 15.13
C ARG A 172 8.85 -12.92 14.71
N VAL A 173 8.37 -12.00 15.54
CA VAL A 173 7.29 -11.09 15.17
C VAL A 173 7.86 -9.99 14.28
N VAL A 174 7.42 -9.92 13.03
CA VAL A 174 7.89 -8.93 12.05
C VAL A 174 6.95 -7.74 11.96
N ASP A 175 5.65 -8.01 11.89
CA ASP A 175 4.63 -6.96 11.72
C ASP A 175 3.30 -7.39 12.32
N TYR A 176 2.40 -6.43 12.49
CA TYR A 176 1.00 -6.65 12.81
C TYR A 176 0.14 -6.41 11.58
N GLY A 177 -1.00 -7.06 11.49
CA GLY A 177 -1.86 -6.87 10.34
C GLY A 177 -3.30 -7.30 10.55
N ARG A 178 -4.17 -6.61 9.81
CA ARG A 178 -5.55 -7.02 9.54
C ARG A 178 -5.62 -7.52 8.10
N LYS A 179 -6.14 -8.73 7.90
CA LYS A 179 -6.27 -9.32 6.56
C LYS A 179 -7.58 -10.04 6.38
N ASP A 180 -8.21 -9.78 5.24
CA ASP A 180 -9.38 -10.54 4.82
C ASP A 180 -8.96 -11.87 4.18
N VAL A 181 -9.59 -12.93 4.64
CA VAL A 181 -9.42 -14.29 4.15
C VAL A 181 -10.71 -14.73 3.49
N THR A 182 -10.71 -14.75 2.16
CA THR A 182 -11.84 -15.15 1.34
C THR A 182 -11.67 -16.59 0.87
N ILE A 183 -12.62 -17.43 1.23
CA ILE A 183 -12.66 -18.85 0.87
C ILE A 183 -13.81 -19.05 -0.12
N GLN A 184 -13.50 -19.67 -1.26
CA GLN A 184 -14.48 -19.91 -2.31
C GLN A 184 -14.23 -21.23 -3.03
N ARG A 185 -15.32 -21.87 -3.50
CA ARG A 185 -15.25 -23.09 -4.31
C ARG A 185 -15.43 -22.74 -5.78
N ARG A 186 -14.46 -23.09 -6.62
CA ARG A 186 -14.52 -22.89 -8.08
C ARG A 186 -14.19 -24.19 -8.81
N ARG A 187 -15.10 -24.67 -9.66
CA ARG A 187 -14.93 -25.90 -10.47
C ARG A 187 -14.46 -27.11 -9.62
N GLY A 188 -15.09 -27.30 -8.46
CA GLY A 188 -14.77 -28.40 -7.54
C GLY A 188 -13.50 -28.23 -6.71
N LYS A 189 -12.72 -27.16 -6.93
CA LYS A 189 -11.49 -26.85 -6.18
C LYS A 189 -11.72 -25.71 -5.19
N VAL A 190 -11.03 -25.77 -4.06
CA VAL A 190 -11.08 -24.74 -3.01
C VAL A 190 -9.99 -23.70 -3.25
N TYR A 191 -10.38 -22.43 -3.26
CA TYR A 191 -9.49 -21.28 -3.39
C TYR A 191 -9.58 -20.38 -2.16
N VAL A 192 -8.44 -19.83 -1.77
CA VAL A 192 -8.24 -18.94 -0.62
C VAL A 192 -7.48 -17.72 -1.13
N ASN A 193 -8.09 -16.54 -1.10
CA ASN A 193 -7.50 -15.30 -1.64
C ASN A 193 -6.87 -15.53 -3.04
N ASP A 194 -7.64 -16.19 -3.91
CA ASP A 194 -7.27 -16.56 -5.29
C ASP A 194 -6.20 -17.65 -5.47
N ARG A 195 -5.64 -18.22 -4.40
CA ARG A 195 -4.72 -19.36 -4.46
C ARG A 195 -5.46 -20.66 -4.17
N MET A 196 -5.12 -21.73 -4.89
CA MET A 196 -5.68 -23.06 -4.62
C MET A 196 -5.21 -23.56 -3.25
N PHE A 197 -6.10 -24.12 -2.43
CA PHE A 197 -5.78 -24.57 -1.06
C PHE A 197 -4.60 -25.54 -1.01
N GLU A 198 -4.54 -26.49 -1.96
CA GLU A 198 -3.45 -27.47 -2.08
C GLU A 198 -2.08 -26.86 -2.37
N ASN A 199 -2.05 -25.64 -2.93
CA ASN A 199 -0.80 -24.93 -3.24
C ASN A 199 -0.31 -24.08 -2.05
N LEU A 200 -1.07 -23.98 -0.97
CA LEU A 200 -0.65 -23.29 0.25
C LEU A 200 0.34 -24.17 1.02
N SER A 201 1.23 -23.54 1.80
CA SER A 201 2.13 -24.33 2.66
C SER A 201 1.33 -25.11 3.71
N GLY A 202 1.87 -26.23 4.20
CA GLY A 202 1.19 -27.04 5.21
C GLY A 202 0.82 -26.26 6.48
N VAL A 203 1.61 -25.25 6.84
CA VAL A 203 1.32 -24.34 7.96
C VAL A 203 0.13 -23.45 7.65
N GLN A 204 0.10 -22.83 6.46
CA GLN A 204 -1.02 -21.99 6.02
C GLN A 204 -2.32 -22.77 5.91
N GLN A 205 -2.27 -24.01 5.41
CA GLN A 205 -3.43 -24.90 5.36
C GLN A 205 -4.00 -25.15 6.77
N LYS A 206 -3.14 -25.48 7.74
CA LYS A 206 -3.56 -25.70 9.13
C LYS A 206 -4.13 -24.43 9.78
N VAL A 207 -3.48 -23.29 9.60
CA VAL A 207 -3.97 -21.99 10.11
C VAL A 207 -5.34 -21.68 9.53
N LEU A 208 -5.55 -21.91 8.23
CA LEU A 208 -6.83 -21.69 7.57
C LEU A 208 -7.94 -22.59 8.15
N LEU A 209 -7.67 -23.87 8.35
CA LEU A 209 -8.64 -24.79 8.95
C LEU A 209 -9.07 -24.29 10.33
N ARG A 210 -8.11 -23.81 11.14
CA ARG A 210 -8.40 -23.22 12.45
C ARG A 210 -9.17 -21.89 12.37
N ILE A 211 -8.93 -21.07 11.35
CA ILE A 211 -9.72 -19.86 11.09
C ILE A 211 -11.18 -20.23 10.86
N VAL A 212 -11.45 -21.13 9.91
CA VAL A 212 -12.82 -21.53 9.60
C VAL A 212 -13.47 -22.19 10.82
N SER A 213 -12.75 -23.05 11.54
CA SER A 213 -13.26 -23.65 12.76
C SER A 213 -13.63 -22.64 13.84
N HIS A 214 -12.86 -21.55 13.98
CA HIS A 214 -13.13 -20.53 14.97
C HIS A 214 -14.38 -19.70 14.63
N PHE A 215 -14.55 -19.30 13.37
CA PHE A 215 -15.67 -18.45 12.95
C PHE A 215 -16.99 -19.21 12.76
N GLU A 216 -16.93 -20.48 12.37
CA GLU A 216 -18.12 -21.29 12.07
C GLU A 216 -18.48 -22.26 13.21
N ASP A 217 -17.64 -22.35 14.25
CA ASP A 217 -17.79 -23.28 15.37
C ASP A 217 -17.90 -24.76 14.92
N VAL A 218 -17.18 -25.11 13.84
CA VAL A 218 -17.11 -26.47 13.29
C VAL A 218 -15.68 -26.99 13.39
N PRO A 219 -15.43 -28.14 14.05
CA PRO A 219 -14.09 -28.71 14.10
C PRO A 219 -13.68 -29.20 12.70
N LEU A 220 -12.65 -28.57 12.12
CA LEU A 220 -12.07 -28.94 10.84
C LEU A 220 -10.60 -29.31 11.07
N GLU A 221 -10.24 -30.57 10.82
CA GLU A 221 -8.88 -31.06 11.03
C GLU A 221 -8.16 -31.36 9.72
N THR A 222 -8.92 -31.71 8.68
CA THR A 222 -8.40 -32.16 7.39
C THR A 222 -8.92 -31.33 6.22
N ALA A 223 -8.22 -31.41 5.09
CA ALA A 223 -8.65 -30.82 3.81
C ALA A 223 -10.02 -31.35 3.35
N LYS A 224 -10.34 -32.61 3.70
CA LYS A 224 -11.61 -33.25 3.38
C LYS A 224 -12.75 -32.55 4.11
N ASP A 225 -12.59 -32.26 5.41
CA ASP A 225 -13.60 -31.57 6.22
C ASP A 225 -13.91 -30.17 5.66
N LEU A 226 -12.87 -29.44 5.25
CA LEU A 226 -13.03 -28.14 4.60
C LEU A 226 -13.82 -28.24 3.29
N ASN A 227 -13.55 -29.28 2.49
CA ASN A 227 -14.26 -29.51 1.23
C ASN A 227 -15.74 -29.90 1.48
N GLU A 228 -16.01 -30.72 2.49
CA GLU A 228 -17.38 -31.05 2.87
C GLU A 228 -18.15 -29.83 3.40
N TRP A 229 -17.49 -28.99 4.19
CA TRP A 229 -18.04 -27.73 4.68
C TRP A 229 -18.36 -26.75 3.53
N ILE A 230 -17.40 -26.51 2.62
CA ILE A 230 -17.58 -25.53 1.54
C ILE A 230 -18.61 -25.98 0.49
N VAL A 231 -18.85 -27.28 0.35
CA VAL A 231 -19.95 -27.81 -0.48
C VAL A 231 -21.31 -27.35 0.05
N LYS A 232 -21.48 -27.25 1.37
CA LYS A 232 -22.72 -26.78 2.01
C LYS A 232 -23.02 -25.30 1.70
N LEU A 233 -22.00 -24.49 1.44
CA LEU A 233 -22.13 -23.06 1.09
C LEU A 233 -22.62 -22.79 -0.34
N LYS A 234 -22.84 -23.82 -1.17
CA LYS A 234 -23.39 -23.71 -2.55
C LYS A 234 -22.68 -22.67 -3.42
N ALA A 235 -21.34 -22.60 -3.30
CA ALA A 235 -20.46 -21.69 -4.06
C ALA A 235 -20.53 -20.19 -3.72
N ALA A 236 -21.22 -19.78 -2.66
CA ALA A 236 -21.09 -18.42 -2.15
C ALA A 236 -19.70 -18.22 -1.52
N PRO A 237 -18.91 -17.22 -1.95
CA PRO A 237 -17.65 -16.90 -1.29
C PRO A 237 -17.92 -16.41 0.14
N LYS A 238 -17.08 -16.82 1.07
CA LYS A 238 -17.16 -16.40 2.47
C LYS A 238 -15.86 -15.70 2.84
N THR A 239 -15.96 -14.49 3.36
CA THR A 239 -14.82 -13.65 3.73
C THR A 239 -14.80 -13.46 5.23
N TYR A 240 -13.63 -13.67 5.83
CA TYR A 240 -13.37 -13.47 7.26
C TYR A 240 -12.28 -12.43 7.44
N THR A 241 -12.54 -11.40 8.23
CA THR A 241 -11.52 -10.43 8.63
C THR A 241 -10.76 -10.97 9.82
N CYS A 242 -9.46 -11.18 9.66
CA CYS A 242 -8.60 -11.72 10.69
C CYS A 242 -7.59 -10.66 11.12
N ASP A 243 -7.52 -10.42 12.43
CA ASP A 243 -6.47 -9.62 13.07
C ASP A 243 -5.40 -10.58 13.60
N GLY A 244 -4.14 -10.26 13.36
CA GLY A 244 -3.04 -11.12 13.74
C GLY A 244 -1.66 -10.50 13.62
N VAL A 245 -0.67 -11.38 13.68
CA VAL A 245 0.74 -11.04 13.64
C VAL A 245 1.40 -11.79 12.48
N MET A 246 2.31 -11.12 11.78
CA MET A 246 3.21 -11.76 10.82
C MET A 246 4.41 -12.34 11.57
N LEU A 247 4.54 -13.65 11.53
CA LEU A 247 5.64 -14.41 12.11
C LEU A 247 6.62 -14.83 11.02
N GLU A 248 7.90 -14.54 11.20
CA GLU A 248 8.99 -15.05 10.36
C GLU A 248 9.64 -16.24 11.06
N LEU A 249 9.69 -17.38 10.37
CA LEU A 249 10.33 -18.60 10.84
C LEU A 249 11.84 -18.58 10.55
N GLU A 250 12.58 -19.52 11.13
CA GLU A 250 14.04 -19.67 10.93
C GLU A 250 14.46 -19.82 9.45
N ASN A 251 13.55 -20.32 8.60
CA ASN A 251 13.78 -20.45 7.17
C ASN A 251 13.60 -19.12 6.39
N GLY A 252 13.22 -18.04 7.08
CA GLY A 252 12.91 -16.73 6.49
C GLY A 252 11.52 -16.63 5.87
N ASP A 253 10.68 -17.66 5.98
CA ASP A 253 9.31 -17.59 5.50
C ASP A 253 8.43 -16.81 6.49
N GLU A 254 7.58 -15.94 5.94
CA GLU A 254 6.62 -15.15 6.70
C GLU A 254 5.21 -15.77 6.68
N TYR A 255 4.58 -15.83 7.85
CA TYR A 255 3.26 -16.40 8.06
C TYR A 255 2.37 -15.49 8.92
N GLY A 256 1.20 -15.15 8.40
CA GLY A 256 0.18 -14.45 9.16
C GLY A 256 -0.55 -15.42 10.10
N VAL A 257 -0.42 -15.22 11.41
CA VAL A 257 -1.10 -16.00 12.44
C VAL A 257 -2.12 -15.12 13.16
N PRO A 258 -3.42 -15.46 13.10
CA PRO A 258 -4.45 -14.72 13.83
C PRO A 258 -4.27 -14.76 15.34
N PHE A 259 -4.66 -13.68 16.03
CA PHE A 259 -4.51 -13.55 17.48
C PHE A 259 -5.21 -14.66 18.27
N PHE A 260 -6.41 -15.08 17.85
CA PHE A 260 -7.17 -16.10 18.58
C PHE A 260 -6.48 -17.48 18.62
N LEU A 261 -5.44 -17.72 17.82
CA LEU A 261 -4.64 -18.95 17.85
C LEU A 261 -3.58 -18.93 18.96
N PHE A 262 -3.17 -17.78 19.48
CA PHE A 262 -2.15 -17.66 20.52
C PHE A 262 -2.73 -17.93 21.91
N SER A 263 -1.88 -18.40 22.82
CA SER A 263 -2.20 -18.54 24.24
C SER A 263 -2.53 -17.18 24.87
N ASP A 264 -3.33 -17.18 25.93
CA ASP A 264 -3.72 -15.92 26.61
C ASP A 264 -2.51 -15.21 27.26
N ALA A 265 -1.42 -15.94 27.55
CA ALA A 265 -0.18 -15.37 28.06
C ALA A 265 0.55 -14.58 26.97
N ASP A 266 0.69 -15.17 25.78
CA ASP A 266 1.37 -14.52 24.65
C ASP A 266 0.54 -13.37 24.07
N LEU A 267 -0.79 -13.51 24.07
CA LEU A 267 -1.70 -12.44 23.69
C LEU A 267 -1.48 -11.17 24.50
N LYS A 268 -1.29 -11.28 25.83
CA LYS A 268 -0.99 -10.12 26.69
C LYS A 268 0.31 -9.42 26.31
N VAL A 269 1.28 -10.15 25.77
CA VAL A 269 2.55 -9.58 25.29
C VAL A 269 2.36 -8.85 23.95
N LEU A 270 1.52 -9.40 23.06
CA LEU A 270 1.28 -8.86 21.73
C LEU A 270 0.27 -7.69 21.70
N GLU A 271 -0.67 -7.65 22.65
CA GLU A 271 -1.75 -6.66 22.74
C GLU A 271 -1.29 -5.19 22.72
N PRO A 272 -0.25 -4.78 23.48
CA PRO A 272 0.20 -3.40 23.47
C PRO A 272 0.75 -2.99 22.10
N GLY A 273 1.53 -3.85 21.45
CA GLY A 273 2.07 -3.61 20.11
C GLY A 273 0.96 -3.50 19.07
N TRP A 274 -0.04 -4.37 19.16
CA TRP A 274 -1.23 -4.32 18.31
C TRP A 274 -2.00 -2.98 18.45
N LYS A 275 -2.26 -2.53 19.68
CA LYS A 275 -2.97 -1.26 19.93
C LYS A 275 -2.22 -0.06 19.37
N GLN A 276 -0.88 -0.06 19.49
CA GLN A 276 -0.04 0.99 18.91
C GLN A 276 -0.10 0.97 17.38
N TRP A 277 -0.02 -0.22 16.77
CA TRP A 277 -0.14 -0.38 15.32
C TRP A 277 -1.51 0.09 14.81
N LEU A 278 -2.60 -0.28 15.49
CA LEU A 278 -3.96 0.12 15.09
C LEU A 278 -4.13 1.65 15.14
N ALA A 279 -3.66 2.30 16.20
CA ALA A 279 -3.70 3.75 16.32
C ALA A 279 -2.89 4.45 15.22
N ALA A 280 -1.72 3.92 14.87
CA ALA A 280 -0.90 4.43 13.78
C ALA A 280 -1.55 4.21 12.40
N HIS A 281 -2.17 3.05 12.18
CA HIS A 281 -2.84 2.71 10.93
C HIS A 281 -4.06 3.60 10.67
N GLU A 282 -4.92 3.78 11.68
CA GLU A 282 -6.07 4.69 11.58
C GLU A 282 -5.66 6.15 11.34
N ALA A 283 -4.57 6.59 11.98
CA ALA A 283 -4.03 7.92 11.74
C ALA A 283 -3.53 8.10 10.29
N ARG A 284 -2.89 7.07 9.73
CA ARG A 284 -2.43 7.06 8.33
C ARG A 284 -3.60 7.10 7.35
N GLU A 285 -4.60 6.25 7.53
CA GLU A 285 -5.79 6.22 6.67
C GLU A 285 -6.53 7.56 6.69
N LYS A 286 -6.68 8.19 7.86
CA LYS A 286 -7.28 9.53 7.97
C LYS A 286 -6.46 10.60 7.26
N ALA A 287 -5.14 10.54 7.35
CA ALA A 287 -4.25 11.49 6.67
C ALA A 287 -4.33 11.32 5.14
N GLU A 288 -4.38 10.08 4.65
CA GLU A 288 -4.55 9.78 3.23
C GLU A 288 -5.91 10.25 2.69
N GLN A 289 -7.00 9.98 3.43
CA GLN A 289 -8.33 10.46 3.07
C GLN A 289 -8.39 12.00 3.05
N ALA A 290 -7.83 12.67 4.06
CA ALA A 290 -7.78 14.12 4.11
C ALA A 290 -6.96 14.72 2.96
N GLN A 291 -5.93 14.02 2.48
CA GLN A 291 -5.15 14.43 1.31
C GLN A 291 -5.97 14.27 0.02
N ALA A 292 -6.66 13.14 -0.15
CA ALA A 292 -7.53 12.91 -1.30
C ALA A 292 -8.68 13.93 -1.39
N ASP A 293 -9.25 14.34 -0.25
CA ASP A 293 -10.30 15.35 -0.20
C ASP A 293 -9.78 16.74 -0.63
N LYS A 294 -8.58 17.13 -0.17
CA LYS A 294 -7.92 18.38 -0.62
C LYS A 294 -7.65 18.38 -2.12
N GLU A 295 -7.21 17.26 -2.68
CA GLU A 295 -6.96 17.13 -4.12
C GLU A 295 -8.26 17.25 -4.92
N ARG A 296 -9.36 16.67 -4.42
CA ARG A 296 -10.69 16.82 -5.01
C ARG A 296 -11.17 18.27 -4.97
N GLU A 297 -11.01 18.97 -3.85
CA GLU A 297 -11.34 20.39 -3.73
C GLU A 297 -10.52 21.26 -4.69
N ALA A 298 -9.21 21.01 -4.77
CA ALA A 298 -8.32 21.70 -5.70
C ALA A 298 -8.74 21.49 -7.16
N LEU A 299 -9.09 20.26 -7.54
CA LEU A 299 -9.58 19.94 -8.88
C LEU A 299 -10.91 20.65 -9.18
N LEU A 300 -11.83 20.69 -8.22
CA LEU A 300 -13.11 21.41 -8.36
C LEU A 300 -12.88 22.92 -8.57
N LEU A 301 -12.02 23.54 -7.75
CA LEU A 301 -11.66 24.95 -7.88
C LEU A 301 -10.99 25.25 -9.22
N GLN A 302 -10.07 24.39 -9.67
CA GLN A 302 -9.45 24.51 -10.98
C GLN A 302 -10.49 24.47 -12.10
N LYS A 303 -11.43 23.53 -12.05
CA LYS A 303 -12.48 23.40 -13.07
C LYS A 303 -13.46 24.57 -13.05
N GLN A 304 -13.77 25.12 -11.88
CA GLN A 304 -14.58 26.33 -11.76
C GLN A 304 -13.86 27.55 -12.34
N ALA A 305 -12.55 27.70 -12.08
CA ALA A 305 -11.75 28.77 -12.68
C ALA A 305 -11.67 28.64 -14.21
N GLU A 306 -11.47 27.42 -14.73
CA GLU A 306 -11.51 27.15 -16.18
C GLU A 306 -12.87 27.51 -16.79
N ALA A 307 -13.98 27.13 -16.14
CA ALA A 307 -15.32 27.47 -16.60
C ALA A 307 -15.53 28.99 -16.65
N TYR A 308 -15.12 29.71 -15.60
CA TYR A 308 -15.20 31.16 -15.56
C TYR A 308 -14.42 31.83 -16.71
N GLN A 309 -13.23 31.33 -17.04
CA GLN A 309 -12.46 31.85 -18.18
C GLN A 309 -13.16 31.60 -19.52
N ARG A 310 -13.72 30.40 -19.72
CA ARG A 310 -14.50 30.10 -20.93
C ARG A 310 -15.73 30.99 -21.07
N ASP A 311 -16.44 31.23 -19.97
CA ASP A 311 -17.63 32.10 -19.97
C ASP A 311 -17.24 33.55 -20.29
N ARG A 312 -16.12 34.04 -19.75
CA ARG A 312 -15.57 35.37 -20.08
C ARG A 312 -15.19 35.50 -21.55
N GLU A 313 -14.58 34.47 -22.12
CA GLU A 313 -14.25 34.42 -23.55
C GLU A 313 -15.51 34.41 -24.41
N ALA A 314 -16.53 33.62 -24.04
CA ALA A 314 -17.81 33.58 -24.72
C ALA A 314 -18.55 34.93 -24.64
N GLU A 315 -18.58 35.57 -23.47
CA GLU A 315 -19.13 36.92 -23.31
C GLU A 315 -18.41 37.94 -24.18
N HIS A 316 -17.07 37.89 -24.23
CA HIS A 316 -16.31 38.78 -25.08
C HIS A 316 -16.67 38.58 -26.56
N GLN A 317 -16.77 37.32 -27.01
CA GLN A 317 -17.21 37.01 -28.38
C GLN A 317 -18.62 37.53 -28.66
N MET A 318 -19.56 37.37 -27.72
CA MET A 318 -20.92 37.90 -27.85
C MET A 318 -20.94 39.43 -27.93
N ARG A 319 -20.19 40.14 -27.09
CA ARG A 319 -20.09 41.61 -27.16
C ARG A 319 -19.48 42.10 -28.47
N MET A 320 -18.46 41.40 -28.97
CA MET A 320 -17.88 41.73 -30.28
C MET A 320 -18.89 41.49 -31.41
N MET A 321 -19.66 40.40 -31.35
CA MET A 321 -20.74 40.12 -32.30
C MET A 321 -21.85 41.16 -32.22
N GLU A 322 -22.24 41.59 -31.02
CA GLU A 322 -23.23 42.66 -30.80
C GLU A 322 -22.76 43.98 -31.40
N LEU A 323 -21.51 44.38 -31.16
CA LEU A 323 -20.91 45.57 -31.77
C LEU A 323 -20.88 45.49 -33.30
N GLU A 324 -20.58 44.33 -33.87
CA GLU A 324 -20.62 44.11 -35.32
C GLU A 324 -22.06 44.25 -35.87
N LEU A 325 -23.06 43.71 -35.17
CA LEU A 325 -24.47 43.84 -35.56
C LEU A 325 -24.97 45.29 -35.45
N SER A 326 -24.65 46.00 -34.36
CA SER A 326 -25.01 47.41 -34.20
C SER A 326 -24.34 48.31 -35.27
N ALA A 327 -23.12 47.98 -35.69
CA ALA A 327 -22.46 48.69 -36.78
C ALA A 327 -23.17 48.49 -38.14
N VAL A 328 -23.80 47.34 -38.34
CA VAL A 328 -24.65 47.07 -39.51
C VAL A 328 -25.95 47.87 -39.44
N GLU A 329 -26.63 47.87 -38.29
CA GLU A 329 -27.88 48.63 -38.09
C GLU A 329 -27.68 50.14 -38.25
N ALA A 330 -26.55 50.67 -37.78
CA ALA A 330 -26.20 52.08 -37.94
C ALA A 330 -25.78 52.46 -39.38
N GLY A 331 -25.75 51.51 -40.32
CA GLY A 331 -25.33 51.73 -41.70
C GLY A 331 -23.83 52.02 -41.86
N VAL A 332 -23.01 51.72 -40.84
CA VAL A 332 -21.55 51.95 -40.89
C VAL A 332 -20.85 50.84 -41.68
N THR A 333 -21.41 49.63 -41.66
CA THR A 333 -20.88 48.46 -42.39
C THR A 333 -22.01 47.65 -43.02
N ASP A 334 -21.76 47.02 -44.16
CA ASP A 334 -22.71 46.14 -44.82
C ASP A 334 -22.36 44.67 -44.60
N ILE A 335 -23.36 43.79 -44.75
CA ILE A 335 -23.18 42.34 -44.76
C ILE A 335 -22.99 41.87 -46.21
N TRP A 336 -21.93 41.11 -46.44
CA TRP A 336 -21.55 40.59 -47.75
C TRP A 336 -21.49 39.05 -47.73
N GLU A 337 -22.04 38.43 -48.76
CA GLU A 337 -21.89 37.03 -49.10
C GLU A 337 -20.66 36.87 -50.00
N VAL A 338 -19.69 36.04 -49.59
CA VAL A 338 -18.48 35.76 -50.36
C VAL A 338 -18.46 34.27 -50.70
N GLU A 339 -18.54 33.95 -51.98
CA GLU A 339 -18.43 32.58 -52.47
C GLU A 339 -16.94 32.21 -52.65
N LEU A 340 -16.55 31.11 -52.02
CA LEU A 340 -15.19 30.59 -51.98
C LEU A 340 -15.10 29.23 -52.68
N LYS A 341 -14.05 29.03 -53.46
CA LYS A 341 -13.71 27.74 -54.07
C LYS A 341 -12.28 27.31 -53.71
N PRO A 342 -12.05 26.08 -53.24
CA PRO A 342 -10.72 25.62 -52.89
C PRO A 342 -9.82 25.51 -54.14
N ARG A 343 -8.53 25.86 -54.02
CA ARG A 343 -7.57 25.77 -55.13
C ARG A 343 -7.28 24.34 -55.60
N GLY A 344 -7.40 23.35 -54.70
CA GLY A 344 -7.04 21.95 -54.94
C GLY A 344 -8.19 21.02 -55.35
N GLY A 345 -9.34 21.56 -55.76
CA GLY A 345 -10.56 20.75 -55.96
C GLY A 345 -11.28 20.45 -54.65
N GLY A 346 -12.62 20.51 -54.68
CA GLY A 346 -13.49 20.40 -53.51
C GLY A 346 -14.75 21.25 -53.66
N TYR A 347 -15.65 21.15 -52.69
CA TYR A 347 -16.93 21.88 -52.71
C TYR A 347 -16.73 23.38 -52.45
N SER A 348 -17.49 24.22 -53.17
CA SER A 348 -17.56 25.65 -52.87
C SER A 348 -18.22 25.89 -51.51
N ARG A 349 -17.89 27.02 -50.88
CA ARG A 349 -18.46 27.43 -49.60
C ARG A 349 -18.85 28.88 -49.68
N VAL A 350 -19.99 29.19 -49.09
CA VAL A 350 -20.47 30.56 -48.93
C VAL A 350 -20.12 31.03 -47.53
N VAL A 351 -19.46 32.18 -47.42
CA VAL A 351 -19.12 32.80 -46.14
C VAL A 351 -19.73 34.18 -46.09
N VAL A 352 -20.47 34.47 -45.01
CA VAL A 352 -21.03 35.78 -44.74
C VAL A 352 -20.04 36.58 -43.89
N THR A 353 -19.72 37.81 -44.28
CA THR A 353 -18.80 38.69 -43.53
C THR A 353 -19.27 40.14 -43.56
N SER A 354 -18.84 40.93 -42.58
CA SER A 354 -19.10 42.37 -42.52
C SER A 354 -17.97 43.19 -43.17
N GLY A 355 -18.33 44.20 -43.97
CA GLY A 355 -17.38 45.07 -44.65
C GLY A 355 -18.00 46.41 -45.04
N ARG A 356 -17.21 47.49 -44.97
CA ARG A 356 -17.63 48.82 -45.47
C ARG A 356 -17.89 48.81 -46.98
N ASN A 357 -17.25 47.90 -47.71
CA ASN A 357 -17.43 47.64 -49.13
C ASN A 357 -17.02 46.20 -49.46
N SER A 358 -17.26 45.77 -50.70
CA SER A 358 -16.93 44.43 -51.21
C SER A 358 -15.45 44.08 -51.08
N ASP A 359 -14.55 45.05 -51.30
CA ASP A 359 -13.10 44.80 -51.28
C ASP A 359 -12.61 44.50 -49.86
N VAL A 360 -13.10 45.24 -48.87
CA VAL A 360 -12.78 44.99 -47.46
C VAL A 360 -13.32 43.63 -47.02
N ALA A 361 -14.55 43.27 -47.43
CA ALA A 361 -15.13 41.95 -47.17
C ALA A 361 -14.30 40.82 -47.81
N ALA A 362 -13.90 40.97 -49.08
CA ALA A 362 -13.08 40.01 -49.79
C ALA A 362 -11.71 39.80 -49.13
N ARG A 363 -11.02 40.88 -48.71
CA ARG A 363 -9.73 40.77 -48.00
C ARG A 363 -9.87 40.04 -46.67
N LYS A 364 -10.87 40.39 -45.86
CA LYS A 364 -11.14 39.73 -44.57
C LYS A 364 -11.34 38.21 -44.75
N VAL A 365 -12.08 37.80 -45.77
CA VAL A 365 -12.33 36.38 -46.05
C VAL A 365 -11.07 35.69 -46.57
N THR A 366 -10.28 36.36 -47.40
CA THR A 366 -9.01 35.82 -47.92
C THR A 366 -8.01 35.56 -46.79
N GLU A 367 -7.90 36.47 -45.82
CA GLU A 367 -7.04 36.31 -44.64
C GLU A 367 -7.46 35.12 -43.78
N LYS A 368 -8.76 34.91 -43.59
CA LYS A 368 -9.31 33.80 -42.79
C LYS A 368 -9.24 32.45 -43.51
N TYR A 369 -9.20 32.43 -44.85
CA TYR A 369 -9.24 31.22 -45.68
C TYR A 369 -8.15 31.20 -46.77
N PRO A 370 -6.85 31.11 -46.42
CA PRO A 370 -5.73 31.28 -47.37
C PRO A 370 -5.63 30.20 -48.47
N GLY A 371 -6.36 29.08 -48.34
CA GLY A 371 -6.42 28.01 -49.35
C GLY A 371 -7.56 28.11 -50.37
N TYR A 372 -8.40 29.15 -50.25
CA TYR A 372 -9.56 29.36 -51.11
C TYR A 372 -9.35 30.55 -52.06
N VAL A 373 -10.05 30.52 -53.19
CA VAL A 373 -10.13 31.64 -54.14
C VAL A 373 -11.56 32.16 -54.10
N ILE A 374 -11.70 33.49 -54.09
CA ILE A 374 -13.01 34.14 -54.16
C ILE A 374 -13.54 34.04 -55.58
N VAL A 375 -14.76 33.55 -55.73
CA VAL A 375 -15.46 33.40 -57.02
C VAL A 375 -16.50 34.50 -57.21
N GLY A 376 -17.16 34.94 -56.14
CA GLY A 376 -18.18 35.98 -56.18
C GLY A 376 -18.33 36.69 -54.84
N VAL A 377 -18.78 37.95 -54.88
CA VAL A 377 -19.07 38.78 -53.70
C VAL A 377 -20.39 39.51 -53.94
N ALA A 378 -21.37 39.37 -53.06
CA ALA A 378 -22.69 40.01 -53.16
C ALA A 378 -23.08 40.68 -51.83
N LYS A 379 -23.74 41.84 -51.89
CA LYS A 379 -24.26 42.53 -50.69
C LYS A 379 -25.61 41.92 -50.28
N ILE A 380 -25.79 41.62 -49.00
CA ILE A 380 -27.03 41.06 -48.44
C ILE A 380 -27.83 42.11 -47.64
N SER A 381 -27.15 43.02 -46.92
CA SER A 381 -27.84 44.05 -46.13
C SER A 381 -28.65 45.00 -47.03
N ARG A 382 -29.89 45.30 -46.63
CA ARG A 382 -30.82 46.19 -47.36
C ARG A 382 -30.65 47.65 -46.96
#